data_AF-A0A0P0WP59-F1
#
_entry.id   AF-A0A0P0WP59-F1
#
_cell.length_a   1.000
_cell.length_b   1.000
_cell.length_c   1.000
_cell.angle_alpha   90.00
_cell.angle_beta   90.00
_cell.angle_gamma   90.00
#
_symmetry.space_group_name_H-M   'P 1'
#
loop_
_entity.id
_entity.type
_entity.pdbx_description
1 polymer ?
#
loop_
_entity_poly.entity_id
_entity_poly.type
_entity_poly.pdbx_seq_one_letter_code
_entity_poly.pdbx_strand_id
1 'polypeptide(L)'
;MVGSYAAGGGRGAAVAAVAEGKLDELRRRMGKADGDLLRIVGVGGGAWGSAFCALLQDAYGRHRDKAQVRVWRRPGRAVDRATAEHLFEVINSREDVLRRLIRRCAYLKYVEARLGDRTLYADEILRDGFCLNMVDTPLCPLKVVTNLQEAVWDADIVINGLPSTETREVFGEIGRYWKERIRPPVIISLAKGIEASIDPVPRIITPTQMISNASKFFALE
;
A
#
# COMPACT_ATOMS: atom_id res chain seq x y z
N MET A 1 -2.13 -34.58 -4.88
CA MET A 1 -3.41 -34.60 -5.59
C MET A 1 -4.12 -33.29 -5.26
N VAL A 2 -4.39 -32.46 -6.28
CA VAL A 2 -5.20 -31.21 -6.32
C VAL A 2 -4.65 -30.00 -5.52
N GLY A 3 -4.54 -28.77 -6.04
CA GLY A 3 -5.08 -28.20 -7.28
C GLY A 3 -4.22 -27.10 -7.87
N SER A 4 -3.97 -27.25 -9.17
CA SER A 4 -3.64 -26.17 -10.10
C SER A 4 -4.85 -25.24 -10.19
N TYR A 5 -4.66 -23.94 -9.99
CA TYR A 5 -5.70 -22.92 -10.23
C TYR A 5 -5.93 -22.62 -11.72
N ALA A 6 -5.70 -23.61 -12.59
CA ALA A 6 -6.07 -23.56 -14.00
C ALA A 6 -7.38 -24.35 -14.22
N ALA A 7 -8.45 -23.93 -13.55
CA ALA A 7 -9.83 -24.32 -13.86
C ALA A 7 -10.79 -23.25 -13.31
N GLY A 8 -11.05 -22.20 -14.10
CA GLY A 8 -11.90 -21.11 -13.61
C GLY A 8 -12.32 -20.05 -14.61
N GLY A 9 -12.30 -20.31 -15.92
CA GLY A 9 -12.63 -19.31 -16.94
C GLY A 9 -13.97 -18.59 -16.68
N GLY A 10 -15.01 -19.30 -16.23
CA GLY A 10 -16.31 -18.70 -15.90
C GLY A 10 -16.42 -18.11 -14.49
N ARG A 11 -15.79 -18.72 -13.47
CA ARG A 11 -15.89 -18.28 -12.06
C ARG A 11 -14.99 -17.07 -11.79
N GLY A 12 -13.81 -17.03 -12.40
CA GLY A 12 -12.89 -15.89 -12.35
C GLY A 12 -13.42 -14.69 -13.12
N ALA A 13 -14.09 -14.90 -14.25
CA ALA A 13 -14.75 -13.85 -15.01
C ALA A 13 -15.94 -13.25 -14.25
N ALA A 14 -16.77 -14.09 -13.60
CA ALA A 14 -17.89 -13.61 -12.78
C ALA A 14 -17.42 -12.79 -11.57
N VAL A 15 -16.38 -13.25 -10.85
CA VAL A 15 -15.79 -12.49 -9.73
C VAL A 15 -15.18 -11.18 -10.21
N ALA A 16 -14.52 -11.18 -11.37
CA ALA A 16 -13.97 -9.97 -11.98
C ALA A 16 -15.07 -8.96 -12.36
N ALA A 17 -16.15 -9.41 -12.98
CA ALA A 17 -17.29 -8.56 -13.35
C ALA A 17 -17.97 -7.96 -12.11
N VAL A 18 -18.10 -8.73 -11.02
CA VAL A 18 -18.61 -8.23 -9.74
C VAL A 18 -17.68 -7.20 -9.13
N ALA A 19 -16.36 -7.43 -9.17
CA ALA A 19 -15.36 -6.49 -8.66
C ALA A 19 -15.37 -5.18 -9.46
N GLU A 20 -15.49 -5.26 -10.79
CA GLU A 20 -15.61 -4.11 -11.68
C GLU A 20 -16.88 -3.30 -11.40
N GLY A 21 -18.04 -3.96 -11.27
CA GLY A 21 -19.29 -3.29 -10.93
C GLY A 21 -19.24 -2.56 -9.57
N LYS A 22 -18.61 -3.18 -8.57
CA LYS A 22 -18.35 -2.54 -7.27
C LYS A 22 -17.38 -1.36 -7.38
N LEU A 23 -16.36 -1.46 -8.24
CA LEU A 23 -15.43 -0.37 -8.49
C LEU A 23 -16.15 0.82 -9.16
N ASP A 24 -17.01 0.57 -10.14
CA ASP A 24 -17.79 1.63 -10.80
C ASP A 24 -18.79 2.28 -9.84
N GLU A 25 -19.41 1.49 -8.96
CA GLU A 25 -20.24 2.03 -7.88
C GLU A 25 -19.42 2.93 -6.93
N LEU A 26 -18.24 2.47 -6.50
CA LEU A 26 -17.36 3.24 -5.63
C LEU A 26 -16.90 4.53 -6.32
N ARG A 27 -16.52 4.48 -7.61
CA ARG A 27 -16.18 5.66 -8.43
C ARG A 27 -17.30 6.68 -8.43
N ARG A 28 -18.54 6.26 -8.70
CA ARG A 28 -19.72 7.14 -8.67
C ARG A 28 -19.96 7.75 -7.30
N ARG A 29 -19.85 6.95 -6.22
CA ARG A 29 -19.98 7.45 -4.83
C ARG A 29 -18.90 8.48 -4.47
N MET A 30 -17.71 8.36 -5.07
CA MET A 30 -16.61 9.32 -4.93
C MET A 30 -16.71 10.51 -5.90
N GLY A 31 -17.81 10.63 -6.66
CA GLY A 31 -18.05 11.72 -7.59
C GLY A 31 -17.14 11.72 -8.82
N LYS A 32 -16.66 10.53 -9.24
CA LYS A 32 -15.82 10.37 -10.44
C LYS A 32 -16.66 10.30 -11.70
N ALA A 33 -16.26 11.07 -12.72
CA ALA A 33 -16.83 10.97 -14.05
C ALA A 33 -16.22 9.79 -14.82
N ASP A 34 -16.79 9.49 -15.99
CA ASP A 34 -16.19 8.52 -16.90
C ASP A 34 -14.82 9.00 -17.37
N GLY A 35 -13.84 8.09 -17.39
CA GLY A 35 -12.43 8.42 -17.63
C GLY A 35 -11.64 8.89 -16.40
N ASP A 36 -12.29 9.30 -15.30
CA ASP A 36 -11.57 9.68 -14.08
C ASP A 36 -11.12 8.45 -13.29
N LEU A 37 -9.83 8.44 -12.93
CA LEU A 37 -9.26 7.43 -12.04
C LEU A 37 -9.69 7.66 -10.60
N LEU A 38 -10.13 6.57 -9.95
CA LEU A 38 -10.15 6.47 -8.49
C LEU A 38 -8.73 6.21 -7.99
N ARG A 39 -8.16 7.19 -7.29
CA ARG A 39 -6.79 7.15 -6.79
C ARG A 39 -6.77 6.73 -5.32
N ILE A 40 -6.26 5.54 -5.07
CA ILE A 40 -6.18 4.93 -3.73
C ILE A 40 -4.73 4.88 -3.29
N VAL A 41 -4.47 5.33 -2.06
CA VAL A 41 -3.12 5.47 -1.52
C VAL A 41 -3.02 4.78 -0.18
N GLY A 42 -2.14 3.79 -0.07
CA GLY A 42 -1.70 3.27 1.22
C GLY A 42 -0.59 4.12 1.82
N VAL A 43 -0.76 4.59 3.05
CA VAL A 43 0.28 5.29 3.80
C VAL A 43 0.88 4.31 4.81
N GLY A 44 2.11 3.87 4.55
CA GLY A 44 2.83 2.90 5.37
C GLY A 44 3.16 1.60 4.63
N GLY A 45 4.45 1.25 4.60
CA GLY A 45 4.98 0.02 3.97
C GLY A 45 5.09 -1.18 4.91
N GLY A 46 4.34 -1.19 6.01
CA GLY A 46 4.31 -2.29 6.98
C GLY A 46 3.47 -3.48 6.48
N ALA A 47 3.42 -4.55 7.27
CA ALA A 47 2.71 -5.78 6.95
C ALA A 47 1.25 -5.54 6.53
N TRP A 48 0.44 -4.98 7.42
CA TRP A 48 -0.99 -4.75 7.19
C TRP A 48 -1.27 -3.76 6.07
N GLY A 49 -0.57 -2.62 6.04
CA GLY A 49 -0.73 -1.62 4.97
C GLY A 49 -0.40 -2.19 3.59
N SER A 50 0.70 -2.93 3.48
CA SER A 50 1.13 -3.56 2.23
C SER A 50 0.18 -4.68 1.80
N ALA A 51 -0.25 -5.55 2.71
CA ALA A 51 -1.20 -6.62 2.42
C ALA A 51 -2.55 -6.06 1.93
N PHE A 52 -3.09 -5.05 2.62
CA PHE A 52 -4.36 -4.45 2.23
C PHE A 52 -4.27 -3.77 0.85
N CYS A 53 -3.19 -3.04 0.58
CA CYS A 53 -2.98 -2.44 -0.74
C CYS A 53 -2.75 -3.50 -1.83
N ALA A 54 -2.10 -4.62 -1.51
CA ALA A 54 -1.95 -5.74 -2.44
C ALA A 54 -3.30 -6.38 -2.79
N LEU A 55 -4.22 -6.51 -1.83
CA LEU A 55 -5.59 -6.98 -2.08
C LEU A 55 -6.35 -6.01 -3.01
N LEU A 56 -6.23 -4.71 -2.77
CA LEU A 56 -6.82 -3.69 -3.66
C LEU A 56 -6.20 -3.71 -5.05
N GLN A 57 -4.88 -3.86 -5.14
CA GLN A 57 -4.15 -3.93 -6.40
C GLN A 57 -4.49 -5.20 -7.19
N ASP A 58 -4.70 -6.33 -6.52
CA ASP A 58 -5.12 -7.58 -7.16
C ASP A 58 -6.56 -7.49 -7.68
N ALA A 59 -7.46 -6.89 -6.87
CA ALA A 59 -8.86 -6.69 -7.23
C ALA A 59 -9.04 -5.67 -8.38
N TYR A 60 -8.39 -4.50 -8.29
CA TYR A 60 -8.65 -3.36 -9.18
C TYR A 60 -7.55 -3.09 -10.20
N GLY A 61 -6.34 -3.61 -10.01
CA GLY A 61 -5.17 -3.27 -10.82
C GLY A 61 -5.21 -3.70 -12.29
N ARG A 62 -6.19 -4.54 -12.66
CA ARG A 62 -6.51 -4.87 -14.05
C ARG A 62 -7.29 -3.77 -14.78
N HIS A 63 -8.03 -2.93 -14.04
CA HIS A 63 -8.83 -1.82 -14.54
C HIS A 63 -8.05 -0.50 -14.41
N ARG A 64 -6.90 -0.41 -15.10
CA ARG A 64 -5.95 0.71 -14.96
C ARG A 64 -6.50 2.05 -15.44
N ASP A 65 -7.53 2.01 -16.27
CA ASP A 65 -8.34 3.13 -16.75
C ASP A 65 -9.40 3.59 -15.75
N LYS A 66 -9.65 2.81 -14.69
CA LYS A 66 -10.66 3.11 -13.65
C LYS A 66 -10.06 3.40 -12.28
N ALA A 67 -8.97 2.73 -11.92
CA ALA A 67 -8.36 2.85 -10.61
C ALA A 67 -6.83 2.78 -10.64
N GLN A 68 -6.22 3.49 -9.69
CA GLN A 68 -4.79 3.39 -9.40
C GLN A 68 -4.60 3.17 -7.90
N VAL A 69 -3.90 2.09 -7.55
CA VAL A 69 -3.44 1.85 -6.18
C VAL A 69 -1.95 2.14 -6.12
N ARG A 70 -1.53 2.94 -5.13
CA ARG A 70 -0.12 3.19 -4.82
C ARG A 70 0.12 3.13 -3.33
N VAL A 71 1.35 2.84 -2.93
CA VAL A 71 1.75 2.76 -1.53
C VAL A 71 2.90 3.72 -1.28
N TRP A 72 2.72 4.59 -0.32
CA TRP A 72 3.80 5.37 0.25
C TRP A 72 4.53 4.58 1.33
N ARG A 73 5.87 4.60 1.27
CA ARG A 73 6.71 4.27 2.43
C ARG A 73 7.92 5.18 2.49
N ARG A 74 8.44 5.36 3.70
CA ARG A 74 9.75 5.99 3.90
C ARG A 74 10.84 5.20 3.15
N PRO A 75 11.71 5.90 2.38
CA PRO A 75 12.84 5.26 1.71
C PRO A 75 13.95 4.90 2.70
N GLY A 76 14.96 4.16 2.23
CA GLY A 76 16.26 4.08 2.92
C GLY A 76 16.40 3.00 4.00
N ARG A 77 15.32 2.26 4.32
CA ARG A 77 15.45 1.08 5.19
C ARG A 77 16.14 -0.05 4.42
N ALA A 78 17.43 -0.23 4.68
CA ALA A 78 18.21 -1.34 4.15
C ALA A 78 17.67 -2.69 4.65
N VAL A 79 17.77 -3.70 3.79
CA VAL A 79 17.52 -5.11 4.13
C VAL A 79 18.86 -5.68 4.59
N ASP A 80 18.88 -6.26 5.79
CA ASP A 80 20.09 -6.92 6.29
C ASP A 80 20.40 -8.20 5.49
N ARG A 81 21.66 -8.66 5.60
CA ARG A 81 22.16 -9.81 4.83
C ARG A 81 21.34 -11.08 5.09
N ALA A 82 21.01 -11.38 6.34
CA ALA A 82 20.25 -12.57 6.70
C ALA A 82 18.86 -12.56 6.05
N THR A 83 18.21 -11.40 6.05
CA THR A 83 16.91 -11.21 5.40
C THR A 83 17.03 -11.28 3.87
N ALA A 84 18.11 -10.78 3.28
CA ALA A 84 18.36 -10.88 1.84
C ALA A 84 18.61 -12.35 1.40
N GLU A 85 19.38 -13.11 2.17
CA GLU A 85 19.60 -14.55 1.97
C GLU A 85 18.28 -15.32 2.06
N HIS A 86 17.49 -15.07 3.11
CA HIS A 86 16.17 -15.68 3.29
C HIS A 86 15.19 -15.32 2.16
N LEU A 87 15.17 -14.05 1.75
CA LEU A 87 14.33 -13.60 0.64
C LEU A 87 14.68 -14.32 -0.66
N PHE A 88 15.97 -14.57 -0.91
CA PHE A 88 16.43 -15.34 -2.06
C PHE A 88 15.92 -16.79 -2.02
N GLU A 89 15.90 -17.42 -0.85
CA GLU A 89 15.32 -18.76 -0.66
C GLU A 89 13.81 -18.78 -0.90
N VAL A 90 13.08 -17.78 -0.39
CA VAL A 90 11.64 -17.62 -0.66
C VAL A 90 11.36 -17.45 -2.15
N ILE A 91 12.17 -16.67 -2.87
CA ILE A 91 12.03 -16.51 -4.32
C ILE A 91 12.21 -17.84 -5.05
N ASN A 92 13.24 -18.61 -4.71
CA ASN A 92 13.54 -19.87 -5.40
C ASN A 92 12.59 -21.01 -5.03
N SER A 93 11.96 -20.96 -3.86
CA SER A 93 10.93 -21.95 -3.47
C SER A 93 9.58 -21.73 -4.16
N ARG A 94 9.38 -20.61 -4.86
CA ARG A 94 8.11 -20.23 -5.49
C ARG A 94 8.29 -19.94 -6.98
N GLU A 95 7.93 -20.92 -7.82
CA GLU A 95 8.14 -20.88 -9.27
C GLU A 95 7.46 -19.68 -9.96
N ASP A 96 6.25 -19.30 -9.53
CA ASP A 96 5.50 -18.18 -10.08
C ASP A 96 6.19 -16.84 -9.82
N VAL A 97 6.74 -16.67 -8.62
CA VAL A 97 7.53 -15.50 -8.21
C VAL A 97 8.84 -15.43 -8.98
N LEU A 98 9.58 -16.54 -9.04
CA LEU A 98 10.83 -16.64 -9.80
C LEU A 98 10.63 -16.26 -11.28
N ARG A 99 9.65 -16.88 -11.94
CA ARG A 99 9.30 -16.58 -13.35
C ARG A 99 8.88 -15.12 -13.54
N ARG A 100 8.17 -14.52 -12.57
CA ARG A 100 7.79 -13.10 -12.62
C ARG A 100 9.01 -12.19 -12.56
N LEU A 101 9.97 -12.46 -11.67
CA LEU A 101 11.16 -11.64 -11.50
C LEU A 101 12.13 -11.77 -12.69
N ILE A 102 12.31 -12.97 -13.24
CA ILE A 102 13.11 -13.20 -14.45
C ILE A 102 12.55 -12.41 -15.64
N ARG A 103 11.23 -12.49 -15.88
CA ARG A 103 10.57 -11.77 -16.98
C ARG A 103 10.67 -10.25 -16.89
N ARG A 104 10.88 -9.71 -15.69
CA ARG A 104 11.05 -8.27 -15.45
C ARG A 104 12.51 -7.85 -15.30
N CYS A 105 13.47 -8.76 -15.55
CA CYS A 105 14.89 -8.54 -15.33
C CYS A 105 15.23 -8.09 -13.90
N ALA A 106 14.41 -8.48 -12.91
CA ALA A 106 14.57 -8.09 -11.51
C ALA A 106 15.27 -9.16 -10.67
N TYR A 107 15.43 -10.38 -11.19
CA TYR A 107 16.00 -11.51 -10.44
C TYR A 107 17.48 -11.29 -10.06
N LEU A 108 18.29 -10.74 -10.97
CA LEU A 108 19.73 -10.54 -10.77
C LEU A 108 20.03 -9.70 -9.52
N LYS A 109 19.22 -8.66 -9.26
CA LYS A 109 19.29 -7.83 -8.05
C LYS A 109 19.32 -8.66 -6.75
N TYR A 110 18.55 -9.74 -6.70
CA TYR A 110 18.47 -10.59 -5.50
C TYR A 110 19.67 -11.55 -5.39
N VAL A 111 20.27 -11.93 -6.52
CA VAL A 111 21.53 -12.68 -6.55
C VAL A 111 22.67 -11.80 -6.03
N GLU A 112 22.82 -10.59 -6.57
CA GLU A 112 23.82 -9.60 -6.13
C GLU A 112 23.71 -9.30 -4.64
N ALA A 113 22.48 -9.11 -4.15
CA ALA A 113 22.22 -8.84 -2.75
C ALA A 113 22.62 -10.00 -1.82
N ARG A 114 22.35 -11.24 -2.23
CA ARG A 114 22.78 -12.43 -1.50
C ARG A 114 24.32 -12.55 -1.45
N LEU A 115 24.99 -12.21 -2.55
CA LEU A 115 26.47 -12.24 -2.61
C LEU A 115 27.13 -11.11 -1.81
N GLY A 116 26.37 -10.07 -1.46
CA GLY A 116 26.85 -8.89 -0.75
C GLY A 116 27.34 -7.79 -1.70
N ASP A 117 27.14 -7.93 -3.00
CA ASP A 117 27.53 -6.96 -4.02
C ASP A 117 26.56 -5.77 -4.11
N ARG A 118 25.38 -5.90 -3.49
CA ARG A 118 24.33 -4.88 -3.51
C ARG A 118 23.55 -4.82 -2.20
N THR A 119 23.26 -3.61 -1.73
CA THR A 119 22.27 -3.39 -0.67
C THR A 119 20.87 -3.33 -1.28
N LEU A 120 19.93 -4.13 -0.75
CA LEU A 120 18.51 -3.97 -1.06
C LEU A 120 17.89 -2.95 -0.11
N TYR A 121 17.02 -2.11 -0.65
CA TYR A 121 16.15 -1.28 0.15
C TYR A 121 14.73 -1.84 0.17
N ALA A 122 14.07 -1.68 1.31
CA ALA A 122 12.80 -2.31 1.49
C ALA A 122 11.69 -1.69 0.60
N ASP A 123 11.85 -0.47 0.07
CA ASP A 123 10.97 0.06 -0.97
C ASP A 123 11.17 -0.60 -2.32
N GLU A 124 12.40 -0.99 -2.67
CA GLU A 124 12.67 -1.74 -3.90
C GLU A 124 12.04 -3.12 -3.85
N ILE A 125 12.17 -3.85 -2.73
CA ILE A 125 11.59 -5.20 -2.64
C ILE A 125 10.05 -5.13 -2.60
N LEU A 126 9.46 -4.05 -2.06
CA LEU A 126 8.02 -3.85 -2.06
C LEU A 126 7.45 -3.60 -3.46
N ARG A 127 8.19 -2.90 -4.33
CA ARG A 127 7.83 -2.76 -5.76
C ARG A 127 7.71 -4.12 -6.44
N ASP A 128 8.55 -5.06 -6.03
CA ASP A 128 8.57 -6.42 -6.57
C ASP A 128 7.62 -7.39 -5.86
N GLY A 129 6.86 -6.90 -4.88
CA GLY A 129 5.84 -7.67 -4.16
C GLY A 129 6.36 -8.37 -2.91
N PHE A 130 7.37 -7.82 -2.22
CA PHE A 130 7.83 -8.36 -0.94
C PHE A 130 7.69 -7.31 0.18
N CYS A 131 7.10 -7.71 1.30
CA CYS A 131 7.06 -6.87 2.49
C CYS A 131 8.09 -7.38 3.50
N LEU A 132 8.92 -6.48 4.03
CA LEU A 132 10.00 -6.84 4.97
C LEU A 132 9.48 -7.59 6.22
N ASN A 133 8.27 -7.27 6.68
CA ASN A 133 7.68 -7.89 7.86
C ASN A 133 6.89 -9.18 7.55
N MET A 134 6.84 -9.59 6.28
CA MET A 134 6.11 -10.77 5.80
C MET A 134 6.87 -11.42 4.64
N VAL A 135 8.18 -11.57 4.77
CA VAL A 135 9.06 -12.06 3.70
C VAL A 135 8.62 -13.42 3.15
N ASP A 136 8.04 -14.29 3.98
CA ASP A 136 7.53 -15.61 3.60
C ASP A 136 6.24 -15.57 2.78
N THR A 137 5.59 -14.42 2.68
CA THR A 137 4.31 -14.24 2.00
C THR A 137 4.44 -13.20 0.89
N PRO A 138 4.93 -13.61 -0.30
CA PRO A 138 4.99 -12.73 -1.45
C PRO A 138 3.61 -12.19 -1.83
N LEU A 139 3.58 -10.91 -2.14
CA LEU A 139 2.43 -10.14 -2.58
C LEU A 139 2.47 -9.97 -4.11
N CYS A 140 1.41 -9.35 -4.64
CA CYS A 140 1.46 -8.78 -5.98
C CYS A 140 2.42 -7.56 -5.99
N PRO A 141 3.07 -7.25 -7.12
CA PRO A 141 3.90 -6.05 -7.27
C PRO A 141 3.07 -4.78 -7.04
N LEU A 142 3.62 -3.83 -6.29
CA LEU A 142 2.94 -2.58 -5.93
C LEU A 142 3.61 -1.37 -6.58
N LYS A 143 2.81 -0.33 -6.89
CA LYS A 143 3.36 0.99 -7.22
C LYS A 143 3.80 1.68 -5.93
N VAL A 144 5.11 1.70 -5.67
CA VAL A 144 5.69 2.30 -4.46
C VAL A 144 6.20 3.71 -4.75
N VAL A 145 5.73 4.67 -3.96
CA VAL A 145 6.13 6.09 -3.99
C VAL A 145 6.86 6.41 -2.68
N THR A 146 7.97 7.14 -2.75
CA THR A 146 8.78 7.48 -1.56
C THR A 146 8.60 8.92 -1.11
N ASN A 147 8.14 9.81 -1.99
CA ASN A 147 7.74 11.16 -1.65
C ASN A 147 6.29 11.17 -1.11
N LEU A 148 6.07 11.70 0.10
CA LEU A 148 4.77 11.67 0.75
C LEU A 148 3.76 12.58 0.05
N GLN A 149 4.18 13.80 -0.32
CA GLN A 149 3.32 14.77 -1.02
C GLN A 149 2.82 14.21 -2.35
N GLU A 150 3.73 13.74 -3.21
CA GLU A 150 3.38 13.08 -4.47
C GLU A 150 2.40 11.92 -4.24
N ALA A 151 2.64 11.13 -3.18
CA ALA A 151 1.80 10.00 -2.89
C ALA A 151 0.39 10.38 -2.47
N VAL A 152 0.15 11.52 -1.80
CA VAL A 152 -1.17 11.83 -1.20
C VAL A 152 -1.90 13.02 -1.83
N TRP A 153 -1.22 13.81 -2.67
CA TRP A 153 -1.73 15.08 -3.19
C TRP A 153 -3.08 14.93 -3.90
N ASP A 154 -3.16 14.01 -4.86
CA ASP A 154 -4.37 13.73 -5.67
C ASP A 154 -5.13 12.47 -5.19
N ALA A 155 -4.91 12.02 -3.95
CA ALA A 155 -5.58 10.82 -3.43
C ALA A 155 -7.09 11.05 -3.25
N ASP A 156 -7.91 10.09 -3.63
CA ASP A 156 -9.35 10.08 -3.32
C ASP A 156 -9.63 9.28 -2.06
N ILE A 157 -8.90 8.17 -1.89
CA ILE A 157 -8.97 7.31 -0.71
C ILE A 157 -7.56 7.15 -0.15
N VAL A 158 -7.43 7.33 1.16
CA VAL A 158 -6.18 7.18 1.90
C VAL A 158 -6.34 6.08 2.93
N ILE A 159 -5.54 5.03 2.81
CA ILE A 159 -5.49 3.92 3.76
C ILE A 159 -4.37 4.21 4.76
N ASN A 160 -4.70 4.46 6.03
CA ASN A 160 -3.70 4.56 7.08
C ASN A 160 -3.24 3.14 7.49
N GLY A 161 -2.06 2.75 7.02
CA GLY A 161 -1.37 1.51 7.38
C GLY A 161 -0.20 1.72 8.33
N LEU A 162 -0.06 2.91 8.93
CA LEU A 162 1.00 3.24 9.88
C LEU A 162 0.74 2.58 11.23
N PRO A 163 1.80 2.32 12.02
CA PRO A 163 1.61 2.11 13.45
C PRO A 163 1.02 3.37 14.11
N SER A 164 0.27 3.18 15.20
CA SER A 164 -0.40 4.28 15.91
C SER A 164 0.58 5.36 16.37
N THR A 165 1.81 4.98 16.74
CA THR A 165 2.88 5.87 17.18
C THR A 165 3.40 6.83 16.10
N GLU A 166 3.24 6.49 14.82
CA GLU A 166 3.67 7.35 13.70
C GLU A 166 2.51 8.12 13.07
N THR A 167 1.26 7.77 13.40
CA THR A 167 0.07 8.30 12.73
C THR A 167 -0.01 9.82 12.87
N ARG A 168 0.26 10.36 14.07
CA ARG A 168 0.18 11.82 14.32
C ARG A 168 1.18 12.62 13.48
N GLU A 169 2.45 12.21 13.47
CA GLU A 169 3.52 12.90 12.73
C GLU A 169 3.21 12.93 11.25
N VAL A 170 2.94 11.76 10.66
CA VAL A 170 2.74 11.65 9.21
C VAL A 170 1.45 12.34 8.78
N PHE A 171 0.33 12.16 9.48
CA PHE A 171 -0.91 12.87 9.12
C PHE A 171 -0.83 14.37 9.37
N GLY A 172 0.00 14.83 10.31
CA GLY A 172 0.29 16.26 10.50
C GLY A 172 1.00 16.87 9.28
N GLU A 173 1.91 16.13 8.65
CA GLU A 173 2.55 16.53 7.39
C GLU A 173 1.57 16.49 6.22
N ILE A 174 0.82 15.38 6.07
CA ILE A 174 -0.22 15.24 5.04
C ILE A 174 -1.24 16.39 5.11
N GLY A 175 -1.67 16.75 6.31
CA GLY A 175 -2.61 17.84 6.54
C GLY A 175 -2.14 19.18 5.97
N ARG A 176 -0.83 19.42 5.86
CA ARG A 176 -0.26 20.64 5.24
C ARG A 176 -0.45 20.65 3.73
N TYR A 177 -0.29 19.51 3.07
CA TYR A 177 -0.50 19.38 1.62
C TYR A 177 -1.96 19.50 1.23
N TRP A 178 -2.85 19.12 2.14
CA TRP A 178 -4.28 19.07 1.90
C TRP A 178 -5.01 20.40 2.14
N LYS A 179 -4.34 21.41 2.72
CA LYS A 179 -4.94 22.73 2.97
C LYS A 179 -5.53 23.39 1.72
N GLU A 180 -4.94 23.14 0.56
CA GLU A 180 -5.34 23.75 -0.71
C GLU A 180 -6.36 22.90 -1.49
N ARG A 181 -6.78 21.75 -0.95
CA ARG A 181 -7.71 20.86 -1.63
C ARG A 181 -9.15 21.29 -1.43
N ILE A 182 -9.89 21.37 -2.54
CA ILE A 182 -11.34 21.62 -2.55
C ILE A 182 -12.11 20.47 -1.89
N ARG A 183 -11.67 19.21 -2.11
CA ARG A 183 -12.31 18.02 -1.56
C ARG A 183 -11.32 17.17 -0.75
N PRO A 184 -11.60 16.91 0.54
CA PRO A 184 -10.79 15.99 1.34
C PRO A 184 -10.95 14.55 0.84
N PRO A 185 -9.90 13.71 0.97
CA PRO A 185 -10.02 12.29 0.69
C PRO A 185 -10.82 11.57 1.78
N VAL A 186 -11.38 10.41 1.41
CA VAL A 186 -11.90 9.45 2.40
C VAL A 186 -10.73 8.72 3.04
N ILE A 187 -10.70 8.66 4.37
CA ILE A 187 -9.63 8.00 5.12
C ILE A 187 -10.14 6.69 5.73
N ILE A 188 -9.46 5.59 5.45
CA ILE A 188 -9.71 4.27 6.05
C ILE A 188 -8.51 3.93 6.93
N SER A 189 -8.71 3.87 8.25
CA SER A 189 -7.62 3.55 9.18
C SER A 189 -7.57 2.07 9.53
N LEU A 190 -6.43 1.44 9.23
CA LEU A 190 -6.10 0.08 9.65
C LEU A 190 -5.34 0.06 10.99
N ALA A 191 -4.83 1.21 11.42
CA ALA A 191 -4.08 1.34 12.66
C ALA A 191 -4.95 0.96 13.86
N LYS A 192 -4.45 -0.01 14.64
CA LYS A 192 -4.99 -0.39 15.94
C LYS A 192 -4.04 0.10 17.02
N GLY A 193 -4.59 0.58 18.13
CA GLY A 193 -3.83 1.04 19.27
C GLY A 193 -4.28 2.41 19.77
N ILE A 194 -3.48 2.96 20.66
CA ILE A 194 -3.74 4.21 21.35
C ILE A 194 -2.42 4.93 21.62
N GLU A 195 -2.48 6.23 21.86
CA GLU A 195 -1.38 7.03 22.40
C GLU A 195 -1.87 7.78 23.64
N ALA A 196 -0.99 7.97 24.62
CA ALA A 196 -1.26 8.85 25.74
C ALA A 196 -0.91 10.30 25.36
N SER A 197 -1.86 11.21 25.52
CA SER A 197 -1.64 12.65 25.37
C SER A 197 -1.76 13.30 26.74
N ILE A 198 -0.78 14.13 27.12
CA ILE A 198 -0.78 14.84 28.41
C ILE A 198 -1.43 16.22 28.28
N ASP A 199 -1.37 16.81 27.08
CA ASP A 199 -1.96 18.12 26.76
C ASP A 199 -3.35 17.97 26.06
N PRO A 200 -4.33 18.84 26.36
CA PRO A 200 -4.37 19.82 27.46
C PRO A 200 -4.64 19.18 28.83
N VAL A 201 -5.13 17.94 28.85
CA VAL A 201 -5.24 17.11 30.04
C VAL A 201 -4.88 15.66 29.68
N PRO A 202 -4.38 14.86 30.63
CA PRO A 202 -4.07 13.45 30.40
C PRO A 202 -5.27 12.68 29.85
N ARG A 203 -5.10 12.12 28.66
CA ARG A 203 -6.13 11.33 27.97
C ARG A 203 -5.52 10.31 27.03
N ILE A 204 -6.32 9.30 26.72
CA ILE A 204 -6.02 8.34 25.66
C ILE A 204 -6.58 8.89 24.35
N ILE A 205 -5.77 8.87 23.30
CA ILE A 205 -6.21 9.21 21.96
C ILE A 205 -6.07 8.03 21.02
N THR A 206 -7.06 7.89 20.15
CA THR A 206 -7.09 6.85 19.12
C THR A 206 -6.48 7.37 17.81
N PRO A 207 -6.01 6.49 16.91
CA PRO A 207 -5.53 6.88 15.58
C PRO A 207 -6.52 7.73 14.81
N THR A 208 -7.82 7.44 14.89
CA THR A 208 -8.86 8.24 14.24
C THR A 208 -8.94 9.66 14.81
N GLN A 209 -8.77 9.83 16.13
CA GLN A 209 -8.68 11.16 16.73
C GLN A 209 -7.40 11.89 16.33
N MET A 210 -6.26 11.20 16.20
CA MET A 210 -5.02 11.81 15.69
C MET A 210 -5.20 12.33 14.26
N ILE A 211 -5.77 11.50 13.38
CA ILE A 211 -6.06 11.86 11.99
C ILE A 211 -7.03 13.04 11.94
N SER A 212 -8.12 12.98 12.71
CA SER A 212 -9.11 14.06 12.79
C SER A 212 -8.45 15.37 13.21
N ASN A 213 -7.66 15.36 14.28
CA ASN A 213 -6.94 16.54 14.76
C ASN A 213 -5.94 17.09 13.74
N ALA A 214 -5.21 16.24 13.03
CA ALA A 214 -4.25 16.63 12.00
C ALA A 214 -4.94 17.16 10.73
N SER A 215 -6.17 16.71 10.47
CA SER A 215 -6.97 17.06 9.29
C SER A 215 -7.96 18.21 9.55
N LYS A 216 -7.94 18.83 10.75
CA LYS A 216 -8.86 19.92 11.15
C LYS A 216 -8.90 21.14 10.21
N PHE A 217 -7.98 21.24 9.25
CA PHE A 217 -8.01 22.26 8.21
C PHE A 217 -9.26 22.18 7.30
N PHE A 218 -9.98 21.05 7.28
CA PHE A 218 -11.22 20.88 6.51
C PHE A 218 -12.51 21.21 7.27
N ALA A 219 -12.43 21.51 8.57
CA ALA A 219 -13.61 21.70 9.42
C ALA A 219 -13.93 23.18 9.70
N LEU A 220 -13.43 24.10 8.87
CA LEU A 220 -13.82 25.51 8.89
C LEU A 220 -14.74 25.78 7.69
N GLU A 221 -15.99 25.34 7.82
CA GLU A 221 -17.19 26.02 7.29
C GLU A 221 -18.18 26.17 8.44
#